data_AF-A0A0D0AKY7-F1
#
_entry.id   AF-A0A0D0AKY7-F1
#
_cell.length_a   1.000
_cell.length_b   1.000
_cell.length_c   1.000
_cell.angle_alpha   90.00
_cell.angle_beta   90.00
_cell.angle_gamma   90.00
#
_symmetry.space_group_name_H-M   'P 1'
#
loop_
_entity.id
_entity.type
_entity.pdbx_description
1 polymer ?
#
loop_
_entity_poly.entity_id
_entity_poly.type
_entity_poly.pdbx_seq_one_letter_code
_entity_poly.pdbx_strand_id
1 'polypeptide(L)'
;MQELSTLLGQRGIDFDPVEHRIPCFLHVINICVKHIINKYPTANYSTVSDTWTIKDQVIEKVDYVQAVQTKPLERARTIVRLTRASNQRRDRFRDCILKGNEDGWFRDDKGDSIQLPVVELLLDEPTRWDSVYIMINRLRTLQQAVNAFFDAWPQRSISNKRLSDVDWQFLQDLEVILEVSTDVFKARDLI
;
A
#
# COMPACT_ATOMS: atom_id res chain seq x y z
N MET A 1 -14.67 -29.60 -5.99
CA MET A 1 -16.11 -29.43 -6.31
C MET A 1 -16.71 -30.64 -7.01
N GLN A 2 -16.03 -31.27 -7.99
CA GLN A 2 -16.53 -32.50 -8.62
C GLN A 2 -16.70 -33.66 -7.62
N GLU A 3 -15.72 -33.89 -6.76
CA GLU A 3 -15.80 -34.90 -5.71
C GLU A 3 -16.95 -34.64 -4.72
N LEU A 4 -17.21 -33.37 -4.39
CA LEU A 4 -18.35 -32.97 -3.55
C LEU A 4 -19.69 -33.28 -4.25
N SER A 5 -19.81 -32.99 -5.56
CA SER A 5 -20.97 -33.37 -6.37
C SER A 5 -21.23 -34.88 -6.32
N THR A 6 -20.18 -35.70 -6.47
CA THR A 6 -20.29 -37.16 -6.37
C THR A 6 -20.81 -37.61 -4.99
N LEU A 7 -20.23 -37.07 -3.90
CA LEU A 7 -20.60 -37.42 -2.53
C LEU A 7 -22.01 -36.96 -2.14
N LEU A 8 -22.50 -35.86 -2.73
CA LEU A 8 -23.86 -35.36 -2.54
C LEU A 8 -24.88 -36.15 -3.37
N GLY A 9 -24.52 -36.53 -4.59
CA GLY A 9 -25.34 -37.41 -5.44
C GLY A 9 -25.60 -38.78 -4.81
N GLN A 10 -24.61 -39.35 -4.10
CA GLN A 10 -24.80 -40.59 -3.32
C GLN A 10 -25.85 -40.47 -2.20
N ARG A 11 -26.18 -39.24 -1.79
CA ARG A 11 -27.21 -38.93 -0.79
C ARG A 11 -28.51 -38.42 -1.41
N GLY A 12 -28.65 -38.49 -2.74
CA GLY A 12 -29.81 -37.98 -3.47
C GLY A 12 -29.92 -36.46 -3.53
N ILE A 13 -28.81 -35.74 -3.28
CA ILE A 13 -28.76 -34.27 -3.37
C ILE A 13 -28.17 -33.89 -4.72
N ASP A 14 -28.94 -33.17 -5.53
CA ASP A 14 -28.46 -32.60 -6.78
C ASP A 14 -27.52 -31.41 -6.50
N PHE A 15 -26.30 -31.48 -7.05
CA PHE A 15 -25.28 -30.46 -6.87
C PHE A 15 -24.42 -30.35 -8.13
N ASP A 16 -24.72 -29.35 -8.95
CA ASP A 16 -23.85 -28.92 -10.05
C ASP A 16 -22.56 -28.22 -9.52
N PRO A 17 -21.35 -28.72 -9.86
CA PRO A 17 -20.07 -28.18 -9.35
C PRO A 17 -19.65 -26.82 -9.92
N VAL A 18 -20.39 -26.28 -10.88
CA VAL A 18 -20.22 -24.98 -11.52
C VAL A 18 -21.35 -24.04 -11.09
N GLU A 19 -22.60 -24.39 -11.34
CA GLU A 19 -23.77 -23.53 -11.09
C GLU A 19 -24.01 -23.29 -9.59
N HIS A 20 -23.71 -24.27 -8.73
CA HIS A 20 -23.86 -24.13 -7.28
C HIS A 20 -22.58 -23.66 -6.58
N ARG A 21 -21.60 -23.14 -7.34
CA ARG A 21 -20.40 -22.55 -6.75
C ARG A 21 -20.68 -21.11 -6.33
N ILE A 22 -20.91 -20.90 -5.04
CA ILE A 22 -21.00 -19.54 -4.48
C ILE A 22 -19.59 -18.96 -4.33
N PRO A 23 -19.23 -17.89 -5.06
CA PRO A 23 -17.93 -17.25 -4.87
C PRO A 23 -17.87 -16.58 -3.49
N CYS A 24 -16.76 -16.76 -2.80
CA CYS A 24 -16.53 -16.04 -1.55
C CYS A 24 -16.41 -14.54 -1.83
N PHE A 25 -17.24 -13.71 -1.19
CA PHE A 25 -17.23 -12.27 -1.38
C PHE A 25 -15.84 -11.66 -1.15
N LEU A 26 -15.13 -12.08 -0.10
CA LEU A 26 -13.76 -11.63 0.20
C LEU A 26 -12.78 -12.01 -0.93
N HIS A 27 -12.98 -13.15 -1.57
CA HIS A 27 -12.14 -13.56 -2.71
C HIS A 27 -12.39 -12.67 -3.93
N VAL A 28 -13.65 -12.31 -4.20
CA VAL A 28 -14.01 -11.37 -5.27
C VAL A 28 -13.37 -10.00 -5.01
N ILE A 29 -13.45 -9.48 -3.79
CA ILE A 29 -12.80 -8.20 -3.46
C ILE A 29 -11.28 -8.28 -3.64
N ASN A 30 -10.63 -9.38 -3.21
CA ASN A 30 -9.20 -9.57 -3.45
C ASN A 30 -8.84 -9.56 -4.95
N ILE A 31 -9.68 -10.17 -5.80
CA ILE A 31 -9.52 -10.13 -7.26
C ILE A 31 -9.63 -8.68 -7.76
N CYS A 32 -10.65 -7.94 -7.34
CA CYS A 32 -10.83 -6.53 -7.72
C CYS A 32 -9.63 -5.66 -7.33
N VAL A 33 -9.14 -5.79 -6.09
CA VAL A 33 -7.94 -5.06 -5.61
C VAL A 33 -6.72 -5.39 -6.46
N LYS A 34 -6.49 -6.67 -6.77
CA LYS A 34 -5.38 -7.08 -7.66
C LYS A 34 -5.50 -6.48 -9.05
N HIS A 35 -6.71 -6.43 -9.62
CA HIS A 35 -6.93 -5.79 -10.90
C HIS A 35 -6.63 -4.29 -10.85
N ILE A 36 -7.07 -3.58 -9.81
CA ILE A 36 -6.78 -2.17 -9.60
C ILE A 36 -5.27 -1.95 -9.55
N ILE A 37 -4.56 -2.66 -8.68
CA ILE A 37 -3.10 -2.54 -8.51
C ILE A 37 -2.35 -2.77 -9.82
N ASN A 38 -2.77 -3.78 -10.60
CA ASN A 38 -2.10 -4.14 -11.85
C ASN A 38 -2.43 -3.19 -13.01
N LYS A 39 -3.63 -2.60 -13.04
CA LYS A 39 -4.09 -1.77 -14.17
C LYS A 39 -3.92 -0.28 -13.94
N TYR A 40 -3.89 0.17 -12.69
CA TYR A 40 -3.72 1.58 -12.36
C TYR A 40 -2.45 2.20 -12.99
N PRO A 41 -1.27 1.53 -12.99
CA PRO A 41 -0.09 2.10 -13.63
C PRO A 41 -0.17 2.31 -15.15
N THR A 42 -1.12 1.64 -15.79
CA THR A 42 -1.35 1.69 -17.25
C THR A 42 -2.76 2.16 -17.58
N ALA A 43 -3.42 2.84 -16.64
CA ALA A 43 -4.78 3.35 -16.84
C ALA A 43 -4.78 4.42 -17.94
N ASN A 44 -5.96 4.67 -18.52
CA ASN A 44 -6.13 5.79 -19.42
C ASN A 44 -6.32 7.08 -18.62
N TYR A 45 -5.33 7.97 -18.70
CA TYR A 45 -5.35 9.28 -18.03
C TYR A 45 -5.91 10.40 -18.91
N SER A 46 -6.50 10.10 -20.08
CA SER A 46 -6.95 11.13 -21.04
C SER A 46 -7.93 12.14 -20.45
N THR A 47 -8.76 11.72 -19.49
CA THR A 47 -9.77 12.55 -18.82
C THR A 47 -9.24 13.33 -17.61
N VAL A 48 -8.00 13.09 -17.20
CA VAL A 48 -7.35 13.80 -16.09
C VAL A 48 -6.79 15.13 -16.61
N SER A 49 -6.91 16.18 -15.80
CA SER A 49 -6.31 17.51 -16.06
C SER A 49 -4.84 17.39 -16.43
N ASP A 50 -4.37 18.27 -17.32
CA ASP A 50 -2.97 18.26 -17.76
C ASP A 50 -2.00 18.72 -16.67
N THR A 51 -2.48 19.48 -15.69
CA THR A 51 -1.70 19.88 -14.51
C THR A 51 -2.55 19.90 -13.24
N TRP A 52 -1.88 19.76 -12.09
CA TRP A 52 -2.43 19.98 -10.75
C TRP A 52 -1.31 20.36 -9.78
N THR A 53 -1.66 20.82 -8.57
CA THR A 53 -0.69 21.32 -7.59
C THR A 53 -0.63 20.42 -6.35
N ILE A 54 0.59 20.15 -5.89
CA ILE A 54 0.89 19.36 -4.68
C ILE A 54 1.93 20.10 -3.86
N LYS A 55 1.59 20.51 -2.62
CA LYS A 55 2.51 21.26 -1.75
C LYS A 55 3.17 22.44 -2.49
N ASP A 56 2.35 23.22 -3.18
CA ASP A 56 2.74 24.37 -4.02
C ASP A 56 3.63 24.03 -5.25
N GLN A 57 3.87 22.75 -5.53
CA GLN A 57 4.54 22.29 -6.74
C GLN A 57 3.51 21.95 -7.82
N VAL A 58 3.68 22.52 -9.01
CA VAL A 58 2.89 22.14 -10.19
C VAL A 58 3.42 20.82 -10.72
N ILE A 59 2.55 19.82 -10.83
CA ILE A 59 2.82 18.53 -11.45
C ILE A 59 2.20 18.51 -12.83
N GLU A 60 3.01 18.19 -13.83
CA GLU A 60 2.51 17.87 -15.16
C GLU A 60 2.02 16.43 -15.23
N LYS A 61 0.88 16.22 -15.90
CA LYS A 61 0.30 14.90 -16.15
C LYS A 61 1.30 13.95 -16.80
N VAL A 62 2.14 14.45 -17.71
CA VAL A 62 3.16 13.65 -18.39
C VAL A 62 4.17 13.10 -17.38
N ASP A 63 4.65 13.94 -16.48
CA ASP A 63 5.61 13.56 -15.43
C ASP A 63 4.99 12.55 -14.46
N TYR A 64 3.74 12.78 -14.05
CA TYR A 64 3.02 11.84 -13.21
C TYR A 64 2.87 10.49 -13.89
N VAL A 65 2.34 10.43 -15.12
CA VAL A 65 2.15 9.18 -15.86
C VAL A 65 3.48 8.45 -16.05
N GLN A 66 4.56 9.18 -16.35
CA GLN A 66 5.89 8.58 -16.45
C GLN A 66 6.37 8.01 -15.11
N ALA A 67 6.22 8.75 -14.01
CA ALA A 67 6.59 8.30 -12.68
C ALA A 67 5.78 7.05 -12.26
N VAL A 68 4.47 7.04 -12.51
CA VAL A 68 3.59 5.90 -12.26
C VAL A 68 4.07 4.63 -12.99
N GLN A 69 4.55 4.76 -14.23
CA GLN A 69 5.09 3.64 -15.01
C GLN A 69 6.41 3.07 -14.44
N THR A 70 7.13 3.83 -13.61
CA THR A 70 8.34 3.35 -12.92
C THR A 70 8.08 2.43 -11.73
N LYS A 71 6.83 1.98 -11.56
CA LYS A 71 6.37 1.05 -10.51
C LYS A 71 6.68 1.53 -9.08
N PRO A 72 6.16 2.70 -8.65
CA PRO A 72 6.42 3.20 -7.29
C PRO A 72 5.98 2.23 -6.19
N LEU A 73 4.90 1.47 -6.38
CA LEU A 73 4.46 0.45 -5.42
C LEU A 73 5.51 -0.64 -5.17
N GLU A 74 6.20 -1.11 -6.21
CA GLU A 74 7.27 -2.11 -6.05
C GLU A 74 8.48 -1.54 -5.30
N ARG A 75 8.76 -0.26 -5.51
CA ARG A 75 9.78 0.45 -4.72
C ARG A 75 9.33 0.56 -3.26
N ALA A 76 8.08 0.93 -3.00
CA ALA A 76 7.50 0.96 -1.65
C ALA A 76 7.63 -0.40 -0.93
N ARG A 77 7.24 -1.50 -1.59
CA ARG A 77 7.43 -2.88 -1.11
C ARG A 77 8.89 -3.18 -0.80
N THR A 78 9.80 -2.75 -1.67
CA THR A 78 11.25 -2.93 -1.49
C THR A 78 11.76 -2.19 -0.26
N ILE A 79 11.33 -0.94 -0.04
CA ILE A 79 11.69 -0.16 1.16
C ILE A 79 11.26 -0.91 2.42
N VAL A 80 9.99 -1.31 2.48
CA VAL A 80 9.44 -2.06 3.63
C VAL A 80 10.24 -3.34 3.88
N ARG A 81 10.49 -4.15 2.84
CA ARG A 81 11.27 -5.39 2.94
C ARG A 81 12.69 -5.12 3.44
N LEU A 82 13.37 -4.13 2.89
CA LEU A 82 14.74 -3.80 3.26
C LEU A 82 14.84 -3.29 4.70
N THR A 83 13.91 -2.46 5.15
CA THR A 83 13.87 -1.97 6.54
C THR A 83 13.56 -3.11 7.52
N ARG A 84 12.75 -4.10 7.12
CA ARG A 84 12.39 -5.24 7.98
C ARG A 84 13.32 -6.44 7.91
N ALA A 85 14.31 -6.44 6.99
CA ALA A 85 15.08 -7.62 6.62
C ALA A 85 15.85 -8.29 7.78
N SER A 86 16.17 -7.56 8.86
CA SER A 86 16.78 -8.14 10.07
C SER A 86 16.28 -7.42 11.33
N ASN A 87 16.43 -8.07 12.50
CA ASN A 87 16.10 -7.44 13.78
C ASN A 87 16.87 -6.13 13.96
N GLN A 88 18.17 -6.12 13.68
CA GLN A 88 19.00 -4.90 13.77
C GLN A 88 18.45 -3.73 12.93
N ARG A 89 17.89 -4.00 11.74
CA ARG A 89 17.31 -2.94 10.91
C ARG A 89 15.99 -2.43 11.47
N ARG A 90 15.16 -3.32 12.02
CA ARG A 90 13.92 -2.97 12.71
C ARG A 90 14.20 -2.14 13.97
N ASP A 91 15.17 -2.56 14.77
CA ASP A 91 15.59 -1.85 15.97
C ASP A 91 16.11 -0.45 15.62
N ARG A 92 17.02 -0.34 14.64
CA ARG A 92 17.52 0.98 14.18
C ARG A 92 16.42 1.88 13.63
N PHE A 93 15.45 1.33 12.91
CA PHE A 93 14.33 2.12 12.41
C PHE A 93 13.43 2.59 13.57
N ARG A 94 13.18 1.73 14.56
CA ARG A 94 12.49 2.09 15.81
C ARG A 94 13.23 3.19 16.56
N ASP A 95 14.55 3.06 16.72
CA ASP A 95 15.40 4.05 17.40
C ASP A 95 15.39 5.39 16.64
N CYS A 96 15.36 5.36 15.31
CA CYS A 96 15.22 6.56 14.47
C CYS A 96 13.90 7.29 14.75
N ILE A 97 12.79 6.56 14.91
CA ILE A 97 11.50 7.15 15.28
C ILE A 97 11.56 7.73 16.70
N LEU A 98 12.06 6.96 17.68
CA LEU A 98 12.17 7.39 19.07
C LEU A 98 12.99 8.66 19.21
N LYS A 99 14.17 8.68 18.59
CA LYS A 99 15.05 9.84 18.60
C LYS A 99 14.44 11.03 17.87
N GLY A 100 13.83 10.83 16.70
CA GLY A 100 13.19 11.92 15.97
C GLY A 100 11.98 12.52 16.69
N ASN A 101 11.29 11.70 17.49
CA ASN A 101 10.21 12.13 18.37
C ASN A 101 10.75 12.96 19.55
N GLU A 102 11.82 12.49 20.22
CA GLU A 102 12.47 13.19 21.33
C GLU A 102 13.08 14.53 20.90
N ASP A 103 13.78 14.53 19.75
CA ASP A 103 14.48 15.70 19.21
C ASP A 103 13.55 16.64 18.39
N GLY A 104 12.26 16.29 18.23
CA GLY A 104 11.27 17.11 17.52
C GLY A 104 11.51 17.27 16.01
N TRP A 105 12.07 16.25 15.35
CA TRP A 105 12.40 16.27 13.92
C TRP A 105 11.17 16.34 13.00
N PHE A 106 10.05 15.76 13.43
CA PHE A 106 8.89 15.57 12.58
C PHE A 106 7.92 16.73 12.68
N ARG A 107 7.40 17.17 11.53
CA ARG A 107 6.50 18.33 11.43
C ARG A 107 5.23 18.00 10.66
N ASP A 108 4.12 18.62 11.02
CA ASP A 108 2.92 18.58 10.18
C ASP A 108 3.00 19.56 9.00
N ASP A 109 1.95 19.64 8.19
CA ASP A 109 1.88 20.56 7.05
C ASP A 109 1.88 22.05 7.46
N LYS A 110 1.62 22.37 8.73
CA LYS A 110 1.70 23.74 9.28
C LYS A 110 3.09 24.06 9.85
N GLY A 111 3.98 23.06 9.92
CA GLY A 111 5.31 23.18 10.49
C GLY A 111 5.38 22.90 11.99
N ASP A 112 4.27 22.55 12.63
CA ASP A 112 4.20 22.25 14.06
C ASP A 112 4.84 20.88 14.33
N SER A 113 5.58 20.76 15.44
CA SER A 113 6.24 19.51 15.80
C SER A 113 5.21 18.43 16.15
N ILE A 114 5.34 17.26 15.53
CA ILE A 114 4.46 16.11 15.76
C ILE A 114 5.25 14.90 16.28
N GLN A 115 4.51 13.97 16.89
CA GLN A 115 5.04 12.68 17.32
C GLN A 115 4.55 11.61 16.35
N LEU A 116 5.47 10.87 15.75
CA LEU A 116 5.13 9.71 14.94
C LEU A 116 4.89 8.48 15.83
N PRO A 117 3.97 7.58 15.45
CA PRO A 117 3.75 6.35 16.20
C PRO A 117 4.99 5.45 16.16
N VAL A 118 5.37 4.90 17.31
CA VAL A 118 6.52 3.98 17.43
C VAL A 118 6.09 2.55 17.08
N VAL A 119 5.99 2.29 15.78
CA VAL A 119 5.45 1.06 15.20
C VAL A 119 6.30 0.61 14.01
N GLU A 120 6.30 -0.68 13.71
CA GLU A 120 7.02 -1.20 12.56
C GLU A 120 6.27 -0.96 11.24
N LEU A 121 7.00 -0.89 10.12
CA LEU A 121 6.41 -0.98 8.78
C LEU A 121 5.74 -2.35 8.59
N LEU A 122 4.70 -2.45 7.76
CA LEU A 122 3.95 -3.70 7.55
C LEU A 122 4.20 -4.24 6.15
N LEU A 123 4.40 -5.55 6.01
CA LEU A 123 4.46 -6.21 4.70
C LEU A 123 3.05 -6.43 4.17
N ASP A 124 2.89 -6.35 2.85
CA ASP A 124 1.66 -6.79 2.19
C ASP A 124 1.63 -8.31 2.02
N GLU A 125 0.42 -8.87 1.93
CA GLU A 125 0.15 -10.30 1.84
C GLU A 125 -0.72 -10.57 0.60
N PRO A 126 -0.20 -11.25 -0.44
CA PRO A 126 -0.88 -11.40 -1.74
C PRO A 126 -2.26 -12.05 -1.67
N THR A 127 -2.56 -12.79 -0.61
CA THR A 127 -3.85 -13.46 -0.42
C THR A 127 -4.89 -12.59 0.29
N ARG A 128 -4.47 -11.49 0.91
CA ARG A 128 -5.30 -10.61 1.74
C ARG A 128 -5.56 -9.28 1.05
N TRP A 129 -6.84 -8.93 0.87
CA TRP A 129 -7.29 -7.82 0.02
C TRP A 129 -6.93 -6.42 0.55
N ASP A 130 -6.91 -6.19 1.87
CA ASP A 130 -6.56 -4.91 2.52
C ASP A 130 -5.05 -4.75 2.77
N SER A 131 -4.25 -5.79 2.55
CA SER A 131 -2.84 -5.79 2.99
C SER A 131 -2.00 -4.70 2.32
N VAL A 132 -2.27 -4.41 1.04
CA VAL A 132 -1.57 -3.35 0.30
C VAL A 132 -1.98 -1.97 0.81
N TYR A 133 -3.27 -1.75 1.09
CA TYR A 133 -3.77 -0.53 1.71
C TYR A 133 -3.09 -0.29 3.06
N ILE A 134 -3.09 -1.30 3.94
CA ILE A 134 -2.46 -1.22 5.27
C ILE A 134 -0.95 -0.94 5.17
N MET A 135 -0.25 -1.60 4.23
CA MET A 135 1.17 -1.35 3.99
C MET A 135 1.41 0.11 3.58
N ILE A 136 0.65 0.63 2.60
CA ILE A 136 0.81 1.99 2.08
C ILE A 136 0.50 3.01 3.19
N ASN A 137 -0.64 2.86 3.88
CA ASN A 137 -1.04 3.72 4.97
C ASN A 137 0.03 3.80 6.06
N ARG A 138 0.57 2.64 6.49
CA ARG A 138 1.67 2.58 7.47
C ARG A 138 2.93 3.25 6.96
N LEU A 139 3.30 3.01 5.70
CA LEU A 139 4.50 3.59 5.09
C LEU A 139 4.39 5.12 4.99
N ARG A 140 3.23 5.64 4.57
CA ARG A 140 2.97 7.08 4.47
C ARG A 140 2.90 7.76 5.83
N THR A 141 2.27 7.12 6.82
CA THR A 141 2.28 7.61 8.22
C THR A 141 3.71 7.79 8.75
N LEU A 142 4.62 6.91 8.34
CA LEU A 142 6.02 6.95 8.75
C LEU A 142 6.95 7.60 7.70
N GLN A 143 6.42 8.35 6.73
CA GLN A 143 7.21 8.92 5.62
C GLN A 143 8.42 9.73 6.11
N GLN A 144 8.25 10.59 7.11
CA GLN A 144 9.35 11.42 7.62
C GLN A 144 10.41 10.59 8.34
N ALA A 145 10.01 9.58 9.12
CA ALA A 145 10.95 8.63 9.75
C ALA A 145 11.68 7.79 8.70
N VAL A 146 10.99 7.36 7.65
CA VAL A 146 11.59 6.63 6.52
C VAL A 146 12.66 7.49 5.84
N ASN A 147 12.35 8.76 5.53
CA ASN A 147 13.32 9.70 4.96
C ASN A 147 14.52 9.94 5.88
N ALA A 148 14.29 10.22 7.17
CA ALA A 148 15.36 10.40 8.16
C ALA A 148 16.24 9.15 8.29
N PHE A 149 15.64 7.96 8.25
CA PHE A 149 16.36 6.69 8.27
C PHE A 149 17.24 6.49 7.03
N PHE A 150 16.76 6.89 5.84
CA PHE A 150 17.58 6.89 4.62
C PHE A 150 18.76 7.86 4.71
N ASP A 151 18.52 9.06 5.25
CA ASP A 151 19.56 10.09 5.38
C ASP A 151 20.63 9.71 6.41
N ALA A 152 20.24 9.05 7.51
CA ALA A 152 21.14 8.53 8.52
C ALA A 152 21.91 7.27 8.08
N TRP A 153 21.39 6.52 7.10
CA TRP A 153 22.00 5.26 6.66
C TRP A 153 22.18 5.17 5.14
N PRO A 154 23.17 5.88 4.57
CA PRO A 154 23.47 5.85 3.15
C PRO A 154 24.19 4.56 2.74
N GLN A 155 23.53 3.41 2.87
CA GLN A 155 23.93 2.21 2.11
C GLN A 155 23.47 2.37 0.67
N ARG A 156 24.40 2.24 -0.29
CA ARG A 156 24.15 2.39 -1.74
C ARG A 156 22.96 1.58 -2.27
N SER A 157 22.64 0.45 -1.65
CA SER A 157 21.54 -0.44 -2.04
C SER A 157 20.14 0.03 -1.60
N ILE A 158 20.09 1.01 -0.68
CA ILE A 158 18.86 1.48 -0.03
C ILE A 158 18.56 2.90 -0.52
N SER A 159 19.57 3.77 -0.66
CA SER A 159 19.40 5.16 -1.13
C SER A 159 18.83 5.27 -2.54
N ASN A 160 19.16 4.34 -3.44
CA ASN A 160 18.62 4.30 -4.80
C ASN A 160 17.14 3.88 -4.88
N LYS A 161 16.52 3.53 -3.73
CA LYS A 161 15.10 3.18 -3.63
C LYS A 161 14.25 4.32 -3.10
N ARG A 162 14.82 5.50 -2.82
CA ARG A 162 14.08 6.66 -2.32
C ARG A 162 12.91 7.00 -3.28
N LEU A 163 11.75 7.25 -2.68
CA LEU A 163 10.56 7.67 -3.39
C LEU A 163 10.62 9.19 -3.57
N SER A 164 10.38 9.66 -4.79
CA SER A 164 10.19 11.08 -5.11
C SER A 164 8.83 11.59 -4.62
N ASP A 165 8.60 12.90 -4.65
CA ASP A 165 7.31 13.48 -4.26
C ASP A 165 6.15 12.96 -5.13
N VAL A 166 6.41 12.77 -6.43
CA VAL A 166 5.43 12.19 -7.36
C VAL A 166 5.13 10.73 -7.02
N ASP A 167 6.13 9.97 -6.54
CA ASP A 167 5.92 8.59 -6.09
C ASP A 167 5.05 8.53 -4.83
N TRP A 168 5.29 9.44 -3.88
CA TRP A 168 4.46 9.56 -2.68
C TRP A 168 3.03 9.95 -3.04
N GLN A 169 2.84 10.82 -4.03
CA GLN A 169 1.52 11.14 -4.52
C GLN A 169 0.84 9.91 -5.14
N PHE A 170 1.52 9.17 -6.00
CA PHE A 170 0.96 7.94 -6.57
C PHE A 170 0.51 6.96 -5.47
N LEU A 171 1.31 6.81 -4.42
CA LEU A 171 0.94 5.95 -3.29
C LEU A 171 -0.28 6.50 -2.54
N GLN A 172 -0.42 7.82 -2.41
CA GLN A 172 -1.60 8.46 -1.85
C GLN A 172 -2.85 8.17 -2.68
N ASP A 173 -2.78 8.35 -3.99
CA ASP A 173 -3.91 8.13 -4.89
C ASP A 173 -4.35 6.66 -4.86
N LEU A 174 -3.37 5.74 -4.86
CA LEU A 174 -3.63 4.31 -4.74
C LEU A 174 -4.24 3.95 -3.38
N GLU A 175 -3.78 4.56 -2.28
CA GLU A 175 -4.36 4.38 -0.94
C GLU A 175 -5.84 4.78 -0.93
N VAL A 176 -6.19 5.95 -1.48
CA VAL A 176 -7.57 6.45 -1.56
C VAL A 176 -8.46 5.49 -2.36
N ILE A 177 -7.96 4.97 -3.49
CA ILE A 177 -8.70 4.00 -4.30
C ILE A 177 -8.93 2.69 -3.51
N LEU A 178 -7.92 2.22 -2.78
CA LEU A 178 -7.99 0.97 -2.04
C LEU A 178 -8.76 1.10 -0.71
N GLU A 179 -8.90 2.31 -0.15
CA GLU A 179 -9.67 2.57 1.07
C GLU A 179 -11.12 2.11 0.94
N VAL A 180 -11.73 2.29 -0.24
CA VAL A 180 -13.10 1.83 -0.55
C VAL A 180 -13.27 0.35 -0.27
N SER A 181 -12.26 -0.47 -0.58
CA SER A 181 -12.32 -1.90 -0.31
C SER A 181 -12.40 -2.18 1.19
N THR A 182 -11.81 -1.32 2.02
CA THR A 182 -11.76 -1.46 3.49
C THR A 182 -13.04 -1.00 4.15
N ASP A 183 -13.58 0.14 3.70
CA ASP A 183 -14.79 0.71 4.26
C ASP A 183 -16.04 -0.14 4.01
N VAL A 184 -16.09 -0.86 2.88
CA VAL A 184 -17.15 -1.86 2.60
C VAL A 184 -17.29 -2.89 3.71
N PHE A 185 -16.21 -3.23 4.41
CA PHE A 185 -16.24 -4.18 5.52
C PHE A 185 -16.42 -3.53 6.89
N LYS A 186 -15.88 -2.31 7.10
CA LYS A 186 -16.17 -1.53 8.32
C LYS A 186 -17.67 -1.23 8.45
N ALA A 187 -18.32 -0.86 7.34
CA ALA A 187 -19.75 -0.58 7.31
C ALA A 187 -20.65 -1.81 7.58
N ARG A 188 -20.07 -3.02 7.62
CA ARG A 188 -20.77 -4.28 7.88
C ARG A 188 -20.39 -4.92 9.22
N ASP A 189 -19.64 -4.23 10.07
CA ASP A 189 -19.08 -4.76 11.32
C ASP A 189 -18.26 -6.06 11.12
N LEU A 190 -17.67 -6.23 9.92
CA LEU A 190 -16.91 -7.43 9.57
C LEU A 190 -15.41 -7.30 9.90
N ILE A 191 -14.98 -6.14 10.40
CA ILE A 191 -13.61 -5.82 10.86
C ILE A 191 -13.72 -4.83 12.02
#